data_AF-A0A5B1R785-F1
#
_entry.id   AF-A0A5B1R785-F1
#
_cell.length_a   1.000
_cell.length_b   1.000
_cell.length_c   1.000
_cell.angle_alpha   90.00
_cell.angle_beta   90.00
_cell.angle_gamma   90.00
#
_symmetry.space_group_name_H-M   'P 1'
#
loop_
_entity.id
_entity.type
_entity.pdbx_description
1 polymer ?
#
loop_
_entity_poly.entity_id
_entity_poly.type
_entity_poly.pdbx_seq_one_letter_code
_entity_poly.pdbx_strand_id
1 'polypeptide(L)'
;PLVPKVHYRTLLLRLKRVLRAQGSNIKDYIDAEDIHALYVQDVGDREKRERDRVKIARVRKDVFSAPLRESLGYASTTAILGGYRHDLPIVLFYCIEELYRTGIYRPNLFREIPNRSRHIALLESFNTAPLFGSQIALHIESTSTICALLSTYLKNMAEPILDSVLFTPFWQWCVKPSVQRDERRAQRAILERQNAYAAEDDELEGAQIAAAQLILKLLPTHHFSVLVYLCAFFTQVPLCPENGMTEEDVGKMFGYEVFGGSRVASRLMMAWVLKRWAKLSDGLMSAED
;
A
#
# COMPACT_ATOMS: atom_id res chain seq x y z
N PRO A 1 11.03 13.80 12.31
CA PRO A 1 9.64 14.34 12.35
C PRO A 1 8.66 13.24 11.91
N LEU A 2 7.38 13.29 12.31
CA LEU A 2 6.37 12.42 11.70
C LEU A 2 6.15 12.82 10.23
N VAL A 3 5.77 11.85 9.38
CA VAL A 3 5.40 12.10 7.97
C VAL A 3 4.40 13.26 7.87
N PRO A 4 4.57 14.23 6.96
CA PRO A 4 3.68 15.39 6.87
C PRO A 4 2.26 14.97 6.45
N LYS A 5 1.25 15.67 6.99
CA LYS A 5 -0.15 15.52 6.54
C LYS A 5 -0.59 16.84 5.91
N VAL A 6 -0.64 16.86 4.58
CA VAL A 6 -1.06 18.03 3.81
C VAL A 6 -2.57 18.22 3.95
N HIS A 7 -3.01 19.47 4.11
CA HIS A 7 -4.42 19.79 4.24
C HIS A 7 -5.22 19.35 3.01
N TYR A 8 -6.31 18.61 3.20
CA TYR A 8 -7.09 17.99 2.13
C TYR A 8 -7.55 18.98 1.05
N ARG A 9 -7.99 20.19 1.43
CA ARG A 9 -8.42 21.24 0.48
C ARG A 9 -7.33 21.60 -0.53
N THR A 10 -6.07 21.67 -0.10
CA THR A 10 -4.94 21.96 -0.98
C THR A 10 -4.75 20.85 -2.00
N LEU A 11 -4.83 19.59 -1.56
CA LEU A 11 -4.73 18.41 -2.42
C LEU A 11 -5.89 18.35 -3.43
N LEU A 12 -7.13 18.58 -3.00
CA LEU A 12 -8.30 18.59 -3.89
C LEU A 12 -8.23 19.73 -4.93
N LEU A 13 -7.72 20.90 -4.55
CA LEU A 13 -7.51 22.01 -5.50
C LEU A 13 -6.46 21.65 -6.57
N ARG A 14 -5.35 21.02 -6.17
CA ARG A 14 -4.32 20.54 -7.11
C ARG A 14 -4.88 19.43 -8.01
N LEU A 15 -5.58 18.46 -7.44
CA LEU A 15 -6.18 17.35 -8.18
C LEU A 15 -7.19 17.87 -9.22
N LYS A 16 -8.03 18.83 -8.85
CA LYS A 16 -8.97 19.48 -9.79
C LYS A 16 -8.26 20.11 -10.98
N ARG A 17 -7.07 20.70 -10.80
CA ARG A 17 -6.31 21.29 -11.91
C ARG A 17 -5.77 20.22 -12.86
N VAL A 18 -5.21 19.13 -12.31
CA VAL A 18 -4.72 17.98 -13.09
C VAL A 18 -5.86 17.37 -13.90
N LEU A 19 -7.01 17.11 -13.27
CA LEU A 19 -8.17 16.51 -13.93
C LEU A 19 -8.80 17.41 -15.00
N ARG A 20 -8.84 18.72 -14.77
CA ARG A 20 -9.36 19.67 -15.77
C ARG A 20 -8.55 19.66 -17.06
N ALA A 21 -7.22 19.51 -16.96
CA ALA A 21 -6.35 19.38 -18.14
C ALA A 21 -6.66 18.11 -18.95
N GLN A 22 -7.22 17.07 -18.31
CA GLN A 22 -7.67 15.82 -18.93
C GLN A 22 -9.17 15.83 -19.31
N GLY A 23 -9.86 16.96 -19.17
CA GLY A 23 -11.30 17.05 -19.43
C GLY A 23 -12.19 16.31 -18.41
N SER A 24 -11.64 15.92 -17.25
CA SER A 24 -12.36 15.21 -16.18
C SER A 24 -12.81 16.15 -15.06
N ASN A 25 -13.90 15.81 -14.38
CA ASN A 25 -14.40 16.58 -13.24
C ASN A 25 -14.16 15.82 -11.93
N ILE A 26 -13.57 16.49 -10.94
CA ILE A 26 -13.30 15.90 -9.62
C ILE A 26 -14.57 15.39 -8.93
N LYS A 27 -15.72 16.05 -9.18
CA LYS A 27 -17.01 15.70 -8.58
C LYS A 27 -17.60 14.39 -9.10
N ASP A 28 -17.03 13.81 -10.17
CA ASP A 28 -17.53 12.57 -10.75
C ASP A 28 -17.30 11.38 -9.80
N TYR A 29 -16.23 11.43 -8.99
CA TYR A 29 -15.82 10.30 -8.13
C TYR A 29 -15.35 10.70 -6.73
N ILE A 30 -15.32 11.99 -6.36
CA ILE A 30 -14.95 12.43 -5.01
C ILE A 30 -16.07 13.29 -4.41
N ASP A 31 -16.54 12.89 -3.23
CA ASP A 31 -17.30 13.74 -2.31
C ASP A 31 -16.32 14.49 -1.38
N ALA A 32 -16.46 15.81 -1.31
CA ALA A 32 -15.61 16.63 -0.47
C ALA A 32 -15.86 16.43 1.03
N GLU A 33 -17.08 16.02 1.42
CA GLU A 33 -17.44 15.76 2.82
C GLU A 33 -16.80 14.47 3.32
N ASP A 34 -16.78 13.41 2.51
CA ASP A 34 -16.10 12.15 2.85
C ASP A 34 -14.60 12.38 3.06
N ILE A 35 -13.96 13.15 2.16
CA ILE A 35 -12.54 13.49 2.28
C ILE A 35 -12.28 14.39 3.49
N HIS A 36 -13.21 15.30 3.81
CA HIS A 36 -13.11 16.12 5.01
C HIS A 36 -13.18 15.28 6.29
N ALA A 37 -14.15 14.37 6.37
CA ALA A 37 -14.31 13.45 7.50
C ALA A 37 -13.06 12.59 7.70
N LEU A 38 -12.53 12.02 6.61
CA LEU A 38 -11.31 11.21 6.61
C LEU A 38 -10.10 12.00 7.12
N TYR A 39 -9.96 13.26 6.71
CA TYR A 39 -8.89 14.14 7.15
C TYR A 39 -9.00 14.48 8.65
N VAL A 40 -10.20 14.88 9.11
CA VAL A 40 -10.42 15.25 10.52
C VAL A 40 -10.16 14.07 11.44
N GLN A 41 -10.62 12.88 11.06
CA GLN A 41 -10.36 11.65 11.80
C GLN A 41 -8.86 11.35 11.90
N ASP A 42 -8.12 11.40 10.78
CA ASP A 42 -6.68 11.12 10.78
C ASP A 42 -5.89 12.09 11.66
N VAL A 43 -6.21 13.39 11.61
CA VAL A 43 -5.57 14.40 12.47
C VAL A 43 -5.82 14.10 13.95
N GLY A 44 -7.07 13.83 14.33
CA GLY A 44 -7.43 13.49 15.70
C GLY A 44 -6.74 12.21 16.20
N ASP A 45 -6.74 11.15 15.39
CA ASP A 45 -6.11 9.87 15.71
C ASP A 45 -4.58 9.98 15.81
N ARG A 46 -3.97 10.80 14.96
CA ARG A 46 -2.53 11.08 14.99
C ARG A 46 -2.12 11.80 16.27
N GLU A 47 -2.84 12.85 16.65
CA GLU A 47 -2.56 13.56 17.90
C GLU A 47 -2.76 12.66 19.12
N LYS A 48 -3.81 11.83 19.12
CA LYS A 48 -4.08 10.88 20.19
C LYS A 48 -2.94 9.86 20.33
N ARG A 49 -2.45 9.29 19.22
CA ARG A 49 -1.34 8.32 19.24
C ARG A 49 -0.05 8.91 19.78
N GLU A 50 0.30 10.14 19.39
CA GLU A 50 1.50 10.80 19.94
C GLU A 50 1.37 11.08 21.44
N ARG A 51 0.16 11.41 21.94
CA ARG A 51 -0.09 11.57 23.38
C ARG A 51 -0.03 10.25 24.16
N ASP A 52 -0.60 9.17 23.61
CA ASP A 52 -0.84 7.92 24.33
C ASP A 52 0.25 6.85 24.14
N ARG A 53 1.35 7.16 23.42
CA ARG A 53 2.44 6.23 23.06
C ARG A 53 3.06 5.45 24.23
N VAL A 54 2.85 5.90 25.46
CA VAL A 54 3.40 5.32 26.71
C VAL A 54 2.41 4.39 27.42
N LYS A 55 1.14 4.31 27.01
CA LYS A 55 0.10 3.54 27.71
C LYS A 55 -0.22 2.21 27.01
N ILE A 56 0.51 1.15 27.35
CA ILE A 56 0.15 -0.21 26.93
C ILE A 56 -0.94 -0.75 27.86
N ALA A 57 -2.16 -0.90 27.34
CA ALA A 57 -3.25 -1.56 28.05
C ALA A 57 -3.00 -3.07 28.13
N ARG A 58 -3.13 -3.66 29.33
CA ARG A 58 -2.93 -5.09 29.63
C ARG A 58 -4.03 -6.03 29.11
N VAL A 59 -4.83 -5.59 28.14
CA VAL A 59 -6.00 -6.35 27.65
C VAL A 59 -5.63 -7.11 26.39
N ARG A 60 -6.18 -8.32 26.22
CA ARG A 60 -6.11 -9.06 24.95
C ARG A 60 -6.75 -8.19 23.86
N LYS A 61 -5.96 -7.77 22.88
CA LYS A 61 -6.42 -7.01 21.72
C LYS A 61 -6.08 -7.78 20.46
N ASP A 62 -7.00 -7.81 19.51
CA ASP A 62 -6.75 -8.42 18.20
C ASP A 62 -5.89 -7.47 17.36
N VAL A 63 -4.86 -7.98 16.69
CA VAL A 63 -4.00 -7.23 15.76
C VAL A 63 -4.37 -7.56 14.33
N PHE A 64 -4.77 -8.80 14.04
CA PHE A 64 -5.01 -9.27 12.68
C PHE A 64 -6.35 -8.80 12.13
N SER A 65 -7.39 -8.74 12.97
CA SER A 65 -8.74 -8.33 12.54
C SER A 65 -9.15 -6.92 12.97
N ALA A 66 -8.30 -6.21 13.72
CA ALA A 66 -8.59 -4.87 14.18
C ALA A 66 -8.34 -3.82 13.07
N PRO A 67 -9.13 -2.73 13.02
CA PRO A 67 -8.85 -1.60 12.15
C PRO A 67 -7.42 -1.08 12.35
N LEU A 68 -6.76 -0.70 11.25
CA LEU A 68 -5.35 -0.28 11.29
C LEU A 68 -5.16 0.94 12.22
N ARG A 69 -6.12 1.86 12.20
CA ARG A 69 -6.15 3.04 13.11
C ARG A 69 -6.07 2.66 14.59
N GLU A 70 -6.67 1.52 14.98
CA GLU A 70 -6.76 1.07 16.37
C GLU A 70 -5.53 0.24 16.74
N SER A 71 -5.16 -0.73 15.91
CA SER A 71 -4.05 -1.64 16.18
C SER A 71 -2.71 -0.92 16.30
N LEU A 72 -2.51 0.16 15.55
CA LEU A 72 -1.30 0.98 15.66
C LEU A 72 -1.14 1.67 17.01
N GLY A 73 -2.21 1.81 17.81
CA GLY A 73 -2.13 2.38 19.15
C GLY A 73 -1.46 1.46 20.19
N TYR A 74 -1.29 0.17 19.88
CA TYR A 74 -0.73 -0.80 20.84
C TYR A 74 0.23 -1.83 20.23
N ALA A 75 0.17 -2.08 18.92
CA ALA A 75 0.98 -3.06 18.21
C ALA A 75 1.72 -2.43 17.01
N SER A 76 2.37 -1.28 17.24
CA SER A 76 3.15 -0.58 16.22
C SER A 76 4.64 -0.48 16.57
N THR A 77 5.46 -0.36 15.52
CA THR A 77 6.86 0.05 15.57
C THR A 77 7.07 1.22 14.62
N THR A 78 8.21 1.90 14.73
CA THR A 78 8.52 3.06 13.90
C THR A 78 9.61 2.72 12.88
N ALA A 79 9.34 3.00 11.60
CA ALA A 79 10.30 2.97 10.51
C ALA A 79 10.63 4.40 10.04
N ILE A 80 11.80 4.58 9.42
CA ILE A 80 12.20 5.85 8.81
C ILE A 80 12.18 5.68 7.29
N LEU A 81 11.29 6.41 6.60
CA LEU A 81 11.14 6.41 5.15
C LEU A 81 11.19 7.85 4.64
N GLY A 82 12.02 8.13 3.64
CA GLY A 82 12.15 9.49 3.08
C GLY A 82 12.52 10.57 4.11
N GLY A 83 13.20 10.21 5.20
CA GLY A 83 13.55 11.13 6.30
C GLY A 83 12.44 11.36 7.34
N TYR A 84 11.28 10.70 7.20
CA TYR A 84 10.15 10.84 8.12
C TYR A 84 9.92 9.57 8.93
N ARG A 85 9.34 9.75 10.12
CA ARG A 85 8.86 8.65 10.97
C ARG A 85 7.50 8.17 10.47
N HIS A 86 7.40 6.87 10.28
CA HIS A 86 6.20 6.13 9.93
C HIS A 86 5.93 5.08 11.00
N ASP A 87 4.70 5.03 11.52
CA ASP A 87 4.29 3.96 12.42
C ASP A 87 3.66 2.83 11.60
N LEU A 88 4.17 1.63 11.79
CA LEU A 88 3.81 0.43 11.06
C LEU A 88 3.40 -0.69 12.03
N PRO A 89 2.51 -1.61 11.64
CA PRO A 89 2.21 -2.80 12.44
C PRO A 89 3.49 -3.63 12.67
N ILE A 90 3.71 -4.08 13.91
CA ILE A 90 4.92 -4.84 14.27
C ILE A 90 5.07 -6.08 13.37
N VAL A 91 3.99 -6.86 13.20
CA VAL A 91 3.98 -8.05 12.35
C VAL A 91 4.39 -7.75 10.91
N LEU A 92 3.91 -6.64 10.34
CA LEU A 92 4.19 -6.25 8.97
C LEU A 92 5.66 -5.84 8.81
N PHE A 93 6.16 -4.98 9.71
CA PHE A 93 7.55 -4.55 9.71
C PHE A 93 8.52 -5.74 9.87
N TYR A 94 8.33 -6.56 10.90
CA TYR A 94 9.24 -7.67 11.19
C TYR A 94 9.26 -8.71 10.07
N CYS A 95 8.11 -9.05 9.49
CA CYS A 95 8.06 -9.96 8.34
C CYS A 95 8.83 -9.39 7.15
N ILE A 96 8.62 -8.13 6.79
CA ILE A 96 9.26 -7.51 5.62
C ILE A 96 10.78 -7.38 5.83
N GLU A 97 11.23 -6.94 7.00
CA GLU A 97 12.66 -6.82 7.32
C GLU A 97 13.36 -8.19 7.28
N GLU A 98 12.71 -9.25 7.74
CA GLU A 98 13.24 -10.61 7.63
C GLU A 98 13.29 -11.08 6.17
N LEU A 99 12.22 -10.84 5.40
CA LEU A 99 12.16 -11.20 3.99
C LEU A 99 13.23 -10.45 3.18
N TYR A 100 13.49 -9.17 3.45
CA TYR A 100 14.58 -8.44 2.83
C TYR A 100 15.95 -9.06 3.13
N ARG A 101 16.17 -9.51 4.37
CA ARG A 101 17.47 -10.03 4.78
C ARG A 101 17.80 -11.37 4.14
N THR A 102 16.84 -12.28 4.05
CA THR A 102 17.11 -13.68 3.68
C THR A 102 16.05 -14.34 2.80
N GLY A 103 14.87 -13.73 2.68
CA GLY A 103 13.70 -14.35 2.07
C GLY A 103 13.48 -14.01 0.60
N ILE A 104 13.83 -12.81 0.16
CA ILE A 104 13.38 -12.26 -1.13
C ILE A 104 13.91 -13.03 -2.35
N TYR A 105 15.02 -13.75 -2.21
CA TYR A 105 15.64 -14.58 -3.25
C TYR A 105 15.17 -16.05 -3.21
N ARG A 106 14.28 -16.42 -2.29
CA ARG A 106 13.87 -17.81 -2.11
C ARG A 106 12.92 -18.25 -3.22
N PRO A 107 13.18 -19.39 -3.89
CA PRO A 107 12.26 -19.94 -4.88
C PRO A 107 10.86 -20.15 -4.32
N ASN A 108 9.84 -19.95 -5.15
CA ASN A 108 8.43 -20.12 -4.78
C ASN A 108 7.99 -19.22 -3.60
N LEU A 109 8.57 -18.02 -3.49
CA LEU A 109 8.19 -17.03 -2.49
C LEU A 109 6.66 -16.82 -2.49
N PHE A 110 6.04 -16.82 -1.32
CA PHE A 110 4.59 -16.79 -1.10
C PHE A 110 3.76 -17.98 -1.65
N ARG A 111 4.38 -18.94 -2.37
CA ARG A 111 3.69 -20.13 -2.92
C ARG A 111 3.97 -21.40 -2.14
N GLU A 112 5.09 -21.45 -1.42
CA GLU A 112 5.45 -22.61 -0.61
C GLU A 112 4.52 -22.76 0.61
N ILE A 113 4.17 -24.02 0.92
CA ILE A 113 3.27 -24.36 2.03
C ILE A 113 4.02 -24.18 3.36
N PRO A 114 3.51 -23.38 4.32
CA PRO A 114 4.16 -23.18 5.61
C PRO A 114 3.98 -24.39 6.54
N ASN A 115 4.82 -24.48 7.57
CA ASN A 115 4.53 -25.36 8.70
C ASN A 115 3.30 -24.82 9.45
N ARG A 116 2.18 -25.56 9.39
CA ARG A 116 0.89 -25.12 9.96
C ARG A 116 0.97 -24.84 11.45
N SER A 117 1.55 -25.73 12.24
CA SER A 117 1.63 -25.58 13.70
C SER A 117 2.47 -24.38 14.08
N ARG A 118 3.59 -24.16 13.39
CA ARG A 118 4.45 -23.00 13.65
C ARG A 118 3.78 -21.70 13.23
N HIS A 119 3.12 -21.69 12.08
CA HIS A 119 2.34 -20.54 11.62
C HIS A 119 1.27 -20.13 12.64
N ILE A 120 0.49 -21.09 13.17
CA ILE A 120 -0.51 -20.81 14.22
C ILE A 120 0.14 -20.22 15.48
N ALA A 121 1.26 -20.79 15.94
CA ALA A 121 1.98 -20.28 17.12
C ALA A 121 2.48 -18.84 16.93
N LEU A 122 2.94 -18.49 15.71
CA LEU A 122 3.32 -17.11 15.39
C LEU A 122 2.11 -16.18 15.37
N LEU A 123 0.99 -16.58 14.75
CA LEU A 123 -0.24 -15.80 14.78
C LEU A 123 -0.65 -15.45 16.21
N GLU A 124 -0.68 -16.45 17.10
CA GLU A 124 -1.00 -16.25 18.52
C GLU A 124 -0.04 -15.26 19.20
N SER A 125 1.26 -15.40 18.91
CA SER A 125 2.28 -14.55 19.54
C SER A 125 2.22 -13.10 19.07
N PHE A 126 1.91 -12.86 17.79
CA PHE A 126 1.71 -11.50 17.26
C PHE A 126 0.35 -10.91 17.65
N ASN A 127 -0.64 -11.73 18.04
CA ASN A 127 -1.94 -11.28 18.56
C ASN A 127 -1.99 -11.11 20.08
N THR A 128 -0.88 -11.34 20.80
CA THR A 128 -0.88 -11.36 22.27
C THR A 128 -0.08 -10.21 22.86
N ALA A 129 -0.75 -9.43 23.72
CA ALA A 129 -0.14 -8.38 24.53
C ALA A 129 0.86 -8.97 25.55
N PRO A 130 1.85 -8.20 26.04
CA PRO A 130 2.11 -6.79 25.74
C PRO A 130 3.08 -6.58 24.58
N LEU A 131 3.71 -7.64 24.07
CA LEU A 131 4.84 -7.54 23.15
C LEU A 131 4.44 -7.66 21.68
N PHE A 132 3.30 -8.26 21.37
CA PHE A 132 2.78 -8.40 20.00
C PHE A 132 3.85 -8.90 19.01
N GLY A 133 4.59 -9.93 19.42
CA GLY A 133 5.65 -10.54 18.62
C GLY A 133 6.96 -9.76 18.47
N SER A 134 7.12 -8.58 19.09
CA SER A 134 8.34 -7.76 18.99
C SER A 134 9.63 -8.44 19.47
N GLN A 135 9.52 -9.48 20.29
CA GLN A 135 10.65 -10.27 20.79
C GLN A 135 10.85 -11.59 20.03
N ILE A 136 10.00 -11.89 19.04
CA ILE A 136 10.14 -13.12 18.26
C ILE A 136 11.32 -12.96 17.29
N ALA A 137 12.24 -13.92 17.36
CA ALA A 137 13.32 -14.05 16.39
C ALA A 137 12.79 -14.65 15.08
N LEU A 138 12.37 -13.83 14.12
CA LEU A 138 11.93 -14.35 12.82
C LEU A 138 13.05 -14.98 11.98
N HIS A 139 14.32 -14.66 12.24
CA HIS A 139 15.46 -15.18 11.48
C HIS A 139 15.68 -16.70 11.62
N ILE A 140 15.09 -17.33 12.63
CA ILE A 140 15.09 -18.80 12.79
C ILE A 140 13.87 -19.47 12.16
N GLU A 141 12.89 -18.69 11.69
CA GLU A 141 11.69 -19.20 11.04
C GLU A 141 11.93 -19.51 9.57
N SER A 142 11.18 -20.47 9.03
CA SER A 142 11.22 -20.72 7.58
C SER A 142 10.61 -19.54 6.80
N THR A 143 11.18 -19.24 5.63
CA THR A 143 10.64 -18.20 4.74
C THR A 143 9.17 -18.44 4.39
N SER A 144 8.78 -19.70 4.13
CA SER A 144 7.38 -20.06 3.88
C SER A 144 6.44 -19.69 5.03
N THR A 145 6.88 -19.88 6.27
CA THR A 145 6.13 -19.50 7.49
C THR A 145 6.02 -17.98 7.64
N ILE A 146 7.09 -17.24 7.37
CA ILE A 146 7.08 -15.75 7.41
C ILE A 146 6.18 -15.18 6.30
N CYS A 147 6.27 -15.71 5.08
CA CYS A 147 5.39 -15.36 3.97
C CYS A 147 3.91 -15.62 4.31
N ALA A 148 3.62 -16.77 4.92
CA ALA A 148 2.28 -17.10 5.37
C ALA A 148 1.78 -16.13 6.45
N LEU A 149 2.62 -15.78 7.43
CA LEU A 149 2.30 -14.82 8.48
C LEU A 149 1.94 -13.44 7.90
N LEU A 150 2.79 -12.89 7.01
CA LEU A 150 2.52 -11.63 6.32
C LEU A 150 1.24 -11.71 5.48
N SER A 151 1.07 -12.79 4.72
CA SER A 151 -0.13 -13.00 3.89
C SER A 151 -1.40 -13.08 4.73
N THR A 152 -1.35 -13.78 5.86
CA THR A 152 -2.47 -13.91 6.78
C THR A 152 -2.78 -12.58 7.46
N TYR A 153 -1.79 -11.76 7.78
CA TYR A 153 -2.03 -10.40 8.28
C TYR A 153 -2.81 -9.57 7.25
N LEU A 154 -2.31 -9.48 6.02
CA LEU A 154 -2.96 -8.68 4.96
C LEU A 154 -4.38 -9.19 4.64
N LYS A 155 -4.59 -10.51 4.63
CA LYS A 155 -5.90 -11.11 4.33
C LYS A 155 -6.96 -10.91 5.41
N ASN A 156 -6.55 -10.65 6.65
CA ASN A 156 -7.48 -10.52 7.77
C ASN A 156 -7.69 -9.08 8.22
N MET A 157 -7.00 -8.10 7.62
CA MET A 157 -7.22 -6.69 7.93
C MET A 157 -8.71 -6.34 7.83
N ALA A 158 -9.21 -5.55 8.79
CA ALA A 158 -10.61 -5.14 8.86
C ALA A 158 -11.08 -4.39 7.60
N GLU A 159 -10.15 -3.71 6.93
CA GLU A 159 -10.37 -2.85 5.79
C GLU A 159 -9.14 -2.88 4.88
N PRO A 160 -9.31 -2.64 3.56
CA PRO A 160 -8.19 -2.54 2.64
C PRO A 160 -7.30 -1.34 2.98
N ILE A 161 -6.04 -1.39 2.52
CA ILE A 161 -5.07 -0.32 2.79
C ILE A 161 -5.43 0.96 2.02
N LEU A 162 -5.92 0.86 0.79
CA LEU A 162 -6.54 2.00 0.13
C LEU A 162 -7.93 2.19 0.71
N ASP A 163 -8.19 3.36 1.28
CA ASP A 163 -9.51 3.74 1.76
C ASP A 163 -10.55 3.59 0.65
N SER A 164 -11.70 3.00 0.98
CA SER A 164 -12.78 2.71 0.03
C SER A 164 -13.27 3.94 -0.76
N VAL A 165 -13.26 5.12 -0.14
CA VAL A 165 -13.62 6.40 -0.78
C VAL A 165 -12.66 6.74 -1.92
N LEU A 166 -11.41 6.30 -1.82
CA LEU A 166 -10.36 6.58 -2.79
C LEU A 166 -10.23 5.50 -3.88
N PHE A 167 -10.91 4.36 -3.75
CA PHE A 167 -10.84 3.26 -4.72
C PHE A 167 -11.26 3.70 -6.13
N THR A 168 -12.48 4.20 -6.26
CA THR A 168 -13.06 4.60 -7.54
C THR A 168 -12.25 5.70 -8.23
N PRO A 169 -11.91 6.83 -7.57
CA PRO A 169 -11.11 7.86 -8.23
C PRO A 169 -9.71 7.36 -8.63
N PHE A 170 -9.05 6.54 -7.80
CA PHE A 170 -7.74 5.97 -8.15
C PHE A 170 -7.84 5.07 -9.38
N TRP A 171 -8.85 4.19 -9.42
CA TRP A 171 -9.08 3.32 -10.58
C TRP A 171 -9.39 4.12 -11.85
N GLN A 172 -10.37 5.02 -11.81
CA GLN A 172 -10.89 5.68 -13.01
C GLN A 172 -9.89 6.67 -13.62
N TRP A 173 -9.17 7.43 -12.79
CA TRP A 173 -8.27 8.47 -13.29
C TRP A 173 -6.84 7.98 -13.48
N CYS A 174 -6.36 7.03 -12.66
CA CYS A 174 -4.94 6.65 -12.69
C CYS A 174 -4.72 5.36 -13.48
N VAL A 175 -5.47 4.30 -13.17
CA VAL A 175 -5.14 2.95 -13.65
C VAL A 175 -5.88 2.58 -14.93
N LYS A 176 -7.21 2.71 -14.93
CA LYS A 176 -8.07 2.31 -16.05
C LYS A 176 -7.66 2.91 -17.40
N PRO A 177 -7.27 4.20 -17.51
CA PRO A 177 -6.88 4.75 -18.80
C PRO A 177 -5.59 4.09 -19.33
N SER A 178 -4.67 3.68 -18.45
CA SER A 178 -3.46 2.94 -18.83
C SER A 178 -3.80 1.55 -19.35
N VAL A 179 -4.68 0.82 -18.65
CA VAL A 179 -5.15 -0.51 -19.06
C VAL A 179 -5.79 -0.44 -20.45
N GLN A 180 -6.66 0.55 -20.69
CA GLN A 180 -7.30 0.75 -21.99
C GLN A 180 -6.31 1.14 -23.09
N ARG A 181 -5.20 1.81 -22.77
CA ARG A 181 -4.13 2.08 -23.75
C ARG A 181 -3.34 0.81 -24.06
N ASP A 182 -2.98 0.03 -23.05
CA ASP A 182 -2.26 -1.24 -23.21
C ASP A 182 -3.08 -2.26 -24.04
N GLU A 183 -4.38 -2.38 -23.79
CA GLU A 183 -5.29 -3.22 -24.57
C GLU A 183 -5.37 -2.78 -26.04
N ARG A 184 -5.53 -1.47 -26.29
CA ARG A 184 -5.52 -0.91 -27.65
C ARG A 184 -4.18 -1.16 -28.34
N ARG A 185 -3.07 -1.10 -27.61
CA ARG A 185 -1.72 -1.37 -28.13
C ARG A 185 -1.56 -2.84 -28.47
N ALA A 186 -1.97 -3.76 -27.60
CA ALA A 186 -1.92 -5.19 -27.87
C ALA A 186 -2.72 -5.54 -29.13
N GLN A 187 -3.93 -4.97 -29.27
CA GLN A 187 -4.76 -5.16 -30.45
C GLN A 187 -4.09 -4.60 -31.72
N ARG A 188 -3.44 -3.44 -31.64
CA ARG A 188 -2.77 -2.80 -32.79
C ARG A 188 -1.42 -3.41 -33.14
N ALA A 189 -0.66 -3.93 -32.17
CA ALA A 189 0.62 -4.60 -32.40
C ALA A 189 0.45 -5.91 -33.20
N ILE A 190 -0.73 -6.52 -33.12
CA ILE A 190 -1.15 -7.62 -34.00
C ILE A 190 -1.35 -7.13 -35.45
N LEU A 191 -1.67 -5.85 -35.65
CA LEU A 191 -2.00 -5.26 -36.94
C LEU A 191 -0.84 -4.52 -37.62
N GLU A 192 0.01 -3.75 -36.91
CA GLU A 192 1.05 -2.92 -37.53
C GLU A 192 2.27 -2.63 -36.61
N ARG A 193 3.48 -2.50 -37.19
CA ARG A 193 4.72 -2.07 -36.51
C ARG A 193 4.91 -0.56 -36.62
N GLN A 194 4.76 0.24 -35.55
CA GLN A 194 5.15 1.67 -35.59
C GLN A 194 5.67 2.29 -34.28
N ASN A 195 6.57 3.28 -34.48
CA ASN A 195 7.45 3.97 -33.52
C ASN A 195 7.09 5.45 -33.21
N ALA A 196 5.91 5.96 -33.59
CA ALA A 196 5.57 7.39 -33.44
C ALA A 196 4.80 7.76 -32.14
N TYR A 197 4.40 6.79 -31.32
CA TYR A 197 3.41 6.98 -30.24
C TYR A 197 3.99 7.18 -28.83
N ALA A 198 5.32 7.10 -28.66
CA ALA A 198 5.92 7.08 -27.33
C ALA A 198 5.77 8.41 -26.56
N ALA A 199 5.84 9.56 -27.24
CA ALA A 199 5.85 10.86 -26.57
C ALA A 199 4.49 11.30 -26.02
N GLU A 200 3.39 11.05 -26.75
CA GLU A 200 2.03 11.34 -26.28
C GLU A 200 1.64 10.45 -25.08
N ASP A 201 2.09 9.20 -25.08
CA ASP A 201 1.88 8.27 -23.97
C ASP A 201 2.61 8.71 -22.69
N ASP A 202 3.80 9.30 -22.80
CA ASP A 202 4.56 9.81 -21.65
C ASP A 202 3.88 11.01 -20.98
N GLU A 203 3.31 11.95 -21.75
CA GLU A 203 2.55 13.08 -21.20
C GLU A 203 1.27 12.62 -20.49
N LEU A 204 0.52 11.70 -21.12
CA LEU A 204 -0.69 11.12 -20.52
C LEU A 204 -0.37 10.34 -19.24
N GLU A 205 0.75 9.61 -19.23
CA GLU A 205 1.22 8.91 -18.04
C GLU A 205 1.59 9.90 -16.93
N GLY A 206 2.29 11.00 -17.25
CA GLY A 206 2.65 12.03 -16.27
C GLY A 206 1.45 12.57 -15.50
N ALA A 207 0.34 12.85 -16.19
CA ALA A 207 -0.87 13.35 -15.54
C ALA A 207 -1.56 12.28 -14.65
N GLN A 208 -1.48 10.99 -15.02
CA GLN A 208 -1.97 9.89 -14.17
C GLN A 208 -1.12 9.68 -12.93
N ILE A 209 0.20 9.80 -13.05
CA ILE A 209 1.14 9.76 -11.92
C ILE A 209 0.83 10.91 -10.96
N ALA A 210 0.65 12.14 -11.47
CA ALA A 210 0.34 13.31 -10.65
C ALA A 210 -1.01 13.14 -9.92
N ALA A 211 -2.04 12.63 -10.60
CA ALA A 211 -3.33 12.33 -9.97
C ALA A 211 -3.18 11.26 -8.88
N ALA A 212 -2.46 10.17 -9.17
CA ALA A 212 -2.21 9.10 -8.21
C ALA A 212 -1.49 9.61 -6.96
N GLN A 213 -0.41 10.38 -7.10
CA GLN A 213 0.31 10.98 -5.98
C GLN A 213 -0.61 11.82 -5.09
N LEU A 214 -1.44 12.68 -5.69
CA LEU A 214 -2.39 13.52 -4.95
C LEU A 214 -3.44 12.70 -4.21
N ILE A 215 -3.96 11.64 -4.84
CA ILE A 215 -4.94 10.72 -4.21
C ILE A 215 -4.29 9.94 -3.06
N LEU A 216 -3.07 9.44 -3.24
CA LEU A 216 -2.35 8.74 -2.17
C LEU A 216 -2.05 9.66 -0.98
N LYS A 217 -1.74 10.95 -1.22
CA LYS A 217 -1.58 11.95 -0.14
C LYS A 217 -2.88 12.23 0.63
N LEU A 218 -4.07 11.89 0.10
CA LEU A 218 -5.35 12.01 0.81
C LEU A 218 -5.53 10.91 1.87
N LEU A 219 -4.91 9.73 1.71
CA LEU A 219 -5.03 8.61 2.65
C LEU A 219 -4.72 9.03 4.10
N PRO A 220 -5.42 8.46 5.10
CA PRO A 220 -4.99 8.60 6.48
C PRO A 220 -3.53 8.21 6.64
N THR A 221 -2.81 8.89 7.53
CA THR A 221 -1.37 8.74 7.74
C THR A 221 -0.94 7.29 7.94
N HIS A 222 -1.76 6.50 8.62
CA HIS A 222 -1.49 5.09 8.89
C HIS A 222 -1.63 4.19 7.64
N HIS A 223 -2.70 4.37 6.88
CA HIS A 223 -2.88 3.71 5.58
C HIS A 223 -1.76 4.09 4.61
N PHE A 224 -1.43 5.38 4.51
CA PHE A 224 -0.33 5.87 3.69
C PHE A 224 1.00 5.22 4.05
N SER A 225 1.34 5.18 5.34
CA SER A 225 2.60 4.61 5.81
C SER A 225 2.74 3.13 5.47
N VAL A 226 1.68 2.35 5.71
CA VAL A 226 1.64 0.92 5.38
C VAL A 226 1.71 0.70 3.87
N LEU A 227 0.97 1.47 3.08
CA LEU A 227 0.99 1.37 1.62
C LEU A 227 2.39 1.63 1.07
N VAL A 228 3.04 2.74 1.47
CA VAL A 228 4.37 3.11 0.98
C VAL A 228 5.39 2.04 1.32
N TYR A 229 5.36 1.53 2.55
CA TYR A 229 6.30 0.50 2.98
C TYR A 229 6.07 -0.84 2.25
N LEU A 230 4.81 -1.25 2.05
CA LEU A 230 4.49 -2.45 1.28
C LEU A 230 4.84 -2.32 -0.19
N CYS A 231 4.57 -1.19 -0.83
CA CYS A 231 4.93 -0.97 -2.23
C CYS A 231 6.45 -0.92 -2.42
N ALA A 232 7.19 -0.33 -1.48
CA ALA A 232 8.66 -0.41 -1.47
C ALA A 232 9.15 -1.86 -1.40
N PHE A 233 8.55 -2.70 -0.56
CA PHE A 233 8.87 -4.14 -0.52
C PHE A 233 8.50 -4.87 -1.81
N PHE A 234 7.24 -4.76 -2.24
CA PHE A 234 6.73 -5.50 -3.38
C PHE A 234 7.32 -5.07 -4.72
N THR A 235 7.95 -3.89 -4.82
CA THR A 235 8.70 -3.50 -6.02
C THR A 235 10.06 -4.16 -6.12
N GLN A 236 10.65 -4.58 -4.99
CA GLN A 236 11.92 -5.32 -4.99
C GLN A 236 11.71 -6.80 -5.29
N VAL A 237 10.54 -7.36 -4.96
CA VAL A 237 10.25 -8.79 -5.13
C VAL A 237 10.44 -9.25 -6.58
N PRO A 238 9.82 -8.63 -7.60
CA PRO A 238 10.00 -9.05 -8.99
C PRO A 238 11.40 -8.83 -9.58
N LEU A 239 12.24 -8.02 -8.93
CA LEU A 239 13.62 -7.79 -9.36
C LEU A 239 14.55 -8.97 -9.02
N CYS A 240 14.08 -9.92 -8.21
CA CYS A 240 14.83 -11.12 -7.80
C CYS A 240 14.29 -12.34 -8.58
N PRO A 241 14.83 -12.66 -9.77
CA PRO A 241 14.25 -13.69 -10.65
C PRO A 241 14.19 -15.09 -10.02
N GLU A 242 15.05 -15.38 -9.04
CA GLU A 242 15.13 -16.67 -8.34
C GLU A 242 13.85 -17.02 -7.58
N ASN A 243 13.08 -16.01 -7.17
CA ASN A 243 11.85 -16.22 -6.41
C ASN A 243 10.63 -16.59 -7.27
N GLY A 244 10.71 -16.36 -8.59
CA GLY A 244 9.66 -16.64 -9.55
C GLY A 244 8.40 -15.76 -9.42
N MET A 245 8.49 -14.58 -8.81
CA MET A 245 7.38 -13.64 -8.63
C MET A 245 7.44 -12.52 -9.68
N THR A 246 6.33 -12.28 -10.37
CA THR A 246 6.16 -11.10 -11.24
C THR A 246 5.26 -10.05 -10.57
N GLU A 247 5.21 -8.82 -11.09
CA GLU A 247 4.27 -7.79 -10.62
C GLU A 247 2.82 -8.27 -10.74
N GLU A 248 2.52 -9.07 -11.77
CA GLU A 248 1.19 -9.65 -11.96
C GLU A 248 0.85 -10.68 -10.89
N ASP A 249 1.83 -11.48 -10.45
CA ASP A 249 1.63 -12.46 -9.39
C ASP A 249 1.41 -11.77 -8.05
N VAL A 250 2.19 -10.74 -7.74
CA VAL A 250 1.94 -9.90 -6.57
C VAL A 250 0.54 -9.29 -6.62
N GLY A 251 0.13 -8.77 -7.78
CA GLY A 251 -1.22 -8.23 -7.97
C GLY A 251 -2.32 -9.27 -7.78
N LYS A 252 -2.13 -10.51 -8.25
CA LYS A 252 -3.09 -11.62 -8.03
C LYS A 252 -3.20 -11.99 -6.55
N MET A 253 -2.09 -11.96 -5.82
CA MET A 253 -2.02 -12.44 -4.44
C MET A 253 -2.48 -11.42 -3.40
N PHE A 254 -2.18 -10.14 -3.63
CA PHE A 254 -2.34 -9.09 -2.61
C PHE A 254 -3.12 -7.88 -3.09
N GLY A 255 -3.47 -7.80 -4.38
CA GLY A 255 -4.13 -6.61 -4.92
C GLY A 255 -5.45 -6.31 -4.20
N TYR A 256 -6.27 -7.33 -3.93
CA TYR A 256 -7.55 -7.14 -3.27
C TYR A 256 -7.42 -6.69 -1.82
N GLU A 257 -6.46 -7.23 -1.08
CA GLU A 257 -6.19 -6.87 0.32
C GLU A 257 -5.62 -5.44 0.42
N VAL A 258 -4.84 -5.00 -0.56
CA VAL A 258 -4.28 -3.65 -0.60
C VAL A 258 -5.31 -2.63 -1.06
N PHE A 259 -6.09 -2.90 -2.11
CA PHE A 259 -6.95 -1.90 -2.75
C PHE A 259 -8.46 -2.06 -2.51
N GLY A 260 -8.93 -3.24 -2.08
CA GLY A 260 -10.36 -3.51 -1.86
C GLY A 260 -11.16 -3.66 -3.15
N GLY A 261 -12.42 -3.22 -3.14
CA GLY A 261 -13.26 -3.05 -4.35
C GLY A 261 -13.37 -4.29 -5.26
N SER A 262 -13.14 -4.12 -6.56
CA SER A 262 -13.20 -5.20 -7.55
C SER A 262 -11.89 -5.98 -7.59
N ARG A 263 -11.94 -7.31 -7.40
CA ARG A 263 -10.74 -8.19 -7.48
C ARG A 263 -9.93 -8.01 -8.77
N VAL A 264 -10.60 -7.81 -9.90
CA VAL A 264 -9.94 -7.61 -11.19
C VAL A 264 -9.23 -6.25 -11.22
N ALA A 265 -9.95 -5.18 -10.84
CA ALA A 265 -9.38 -3.84 -10.81
C ALA A 265 -8.20 -3.75 -9.84
N SER A 266 -8.34 -4.34 -8.65
CA SER A 266 -7.33 -4.29 -7.59
C SER A 266 -6.06 -5.05 -7.93
N ARG A 267 -6.17 -6.18 -8.64
CA ARG A 267 -5.02 -6.86 -9.25
C ARG A 267 -4.28 -5.94 -10.21
N LEU A 268 -5.03 -5.27 -11.09
CA LEU A 268 -4.46 -4.36 -12.10
C LEU A 268 -3.87 -3.10 -11.46
N MET A 269 -4.51 -2.55 -10.42
CA MET A 269 -4.01 -1.42 -9.63
C MET A 269 -2.68 -1.76 -8.99
N MET A 270 -2.55 -2.93 -8.36
CA MET A 270 -1.29 -3.36 -7.77
C MET A 270 -0.20 -3.45 -8.81
N ALA A 271 -0.41 -4.19 -9.91
CA ALA A 271 0.58 -4.31 -10.97
C ALA A 271 0.95 -2.93 -11.57
N TRP A 272 -0.03 -2.03 -11.74
CA TRP A 272 0.18 -0.68 -12.25
C TRP A 272 1.05 0.16 -11.30
N VAL A 273 0.77 0.10 -9.99
CA VAL A 273 1.54 0.80 -8.95
C VAL A 273 2.97 0.28 -8.91
N LEU A 274 3.18 -1.03 -8.91
CA LEU A 274 4.54 -1.60 -8.84
C LEU A 274 5.39 -1.20 -10.04
N LYS A 275 4.84 -1.27 -11.27
CA LYS A 275 5.54 -0.86 -12.50
C LYS A 275 5.90 0.62 -12.54
N ARG A 276 5.23 1.45 -11.74
CA ARG A 276 5.37 2.92 -11.73
C ARG A 276 5.87 3.47 -10.41
N TRP A 277 6.29 2.60 -9.50
CA TRP A 277 6.59 3.00 -8.13
C TRP A 277 7.69 4.05 -8.05
N ALA A 278 8.73 3.96 -8.88
CA ALA A 278 9.78 4.96 -8.93
C ALA A 278 9.22 6.38 -9.22
N LYS A 279 8.32 6.52 -10.19
CA LYS A 279 7.65 7.80 -10.51
C LYS A 279 6.62 8.19 -9.45
N LEU A 280 5.87 7.23 -8.92
CA LEU A 280 4.84 7.49 -7.90
C LEU A 280 5.42 7.93 -6.56
N SER A 281 6.53 7.32 -6.14
CA SER A 281 7.17 7.59 -4.84
C SER A 281 8.00 8.87 -4.83
N ASP A 282 8.38 9.39 -6.00
CA ASP A 282 9.04 10.68 -6.14
C ASP A 282 8.14 11.80 -5.61
N GLY A 283 8.66 12.63 -4.69
CA GLY A 283 7.87 13.67 -4.00
C GLY A 283 6.69 13.17 -3.17
N LEU A 284 6.47 11.85 -3.01
CA LEU A 284 5.26 11.36 -2.36
C LEU A 284 5.23 11.63 -0.85
N MET A 285 6.41 11.60 -0.23
CA MET A 285 6.60 11.80 1.22
C MET A 285 6.96 13.24 1.59
N SER A 286 7.22 14.12 0.62
CA SER A 286 7.56 15.52 0.88
C SER A 286 6.33 16.31 1.35
N ALA A 287 6.56 17.23 2.28
CA ALA A 287 5.57 18.24 2.69
C ALA A 287 5.38 19.32 1.61
N GLU A 288 6.38 19.46 0.73
CA GLU A 288 6.51 20.48 -0.30
C GLU A 288 6.54 19.78 -1.67
N ASP A 289 5.61 20.15 -2.55
CA ASP A 289 5.82 20.21 -4.00
C ASP A 289 5.34 21.57 -4.50
#